data_AF-A0A4Q5LWP1-F1
#
_entry.id   AF-A0A4Q5LWP1-F1
#
_cell.length_a   1.000
_cell.length_b   1.000
_cell.length_c   1.000
_cell.angle_alpha   90.00
_cell.angle_beta   90.00
_cell.angle_gamma   90.00
#
_symmetry.space_group_name_H-M   'P 1'
#
loop_
_entity.id
_entity.type
_entity.pdbx_description
1 polymer ?
#
loop_
_entity_poly.entity_id
_entity_poly.type
_entity_poly.pdbx_seq_one_letter_code
_entity_poly.pdbx_strand_id
1 'polypeptide(L)'
;MQQKRLYAFLIDFLIATVPAALLMDVEIFAWKLDFETAIYPPLGLIMILLILKDVRKGQSPGKYFMGLVVENKSGQSANFILRNISLLLLPVEGFIWLVFDKRMGDILCRTEVIAAEQTTIKRSTELLAGIFVILLVLYLSVTNLLGLYIRQKQEYILTEAFVFGSKAIQEKTGEVIKMGKIPRYNISKRDGQTHVRIETKVYGKKENADLIIFLTKKEGGEWVVQDYKYAEK
;
A
#
# COMPACT_ATOMS: atom_id res chain seq x y z
N MET A 1 -20.51 21.15 7.88
CA MET A 1 -20.50 20.76 6.44
C MET A 1 -19.10 20.35 5.95
N GLN A 2 -18.05 21.11 6.30
CA GLN A 2 -16.67 20.83 5.87
C GLN A 2 -16.13 19.45 6.30
N GLN A 3 -16.32 19.05 7.56
CA GLN A 3 -15.92 17.71 8.04
C GLN A 3 -16.54 16.59 7.19
N LYS A 4 -17.82 16.71 6.82
CA LYS A 4 -18.47 15.71 5.96
C LYS A 4 -17.85 15.64 4.56
N ARG A 5 -17.40 16.76 4.01
CA ARG A 5 -16.69 16.83 2.73
C ARG A 5 -15.32 16.15 2.81
N LEU A 6 -14.59 16.37 3.91
CA LEU A 6 -13.31 15.70 4.18
C LEU A 6 -13.49 14.19 4.32
N TYR A 7 -14.45 13.73 5.12
CA TYR A 7 -14.72 12.30 5.26
C TYR A 7 -15.15 11.65 3.94
N ALA A 8 -16.00 12.31 3.15
CA ALA A 8 -16.35 11.82 1.82
C ALA A 8 -15.11 11.67 0.93
N PHE A 9 -14.19 12.64 0.96
CA PHE A 9 -12.92 12.55 0.22
C PHE A 9 -12.05 11.39 0.70
N LEU A 10 -11.89 11.20 2.02
CA LEU A 10 -11.12 10.09 2.58
C LEU A 10 -11.70 8.72 2.20
N ILE A 11 -13.03 8.58 2.22
CA ILE A 11 -13.71 7.35 1.78
C ILE A 11 -13.47 7.10 0.29
N ASP A 12 -13.60 8.13 -0.55
CA ASP A 12 -13.34 7.99 -1.99
C ASP A 12 -11.88 7.57 -2.26
N PHE A 13 -10.93 8.17 -1.53
CA PHE A 13 -9.51 7.82 -1.63
C PHE A 13 -9.28 6.36 -1.22
N LEU A 14 -9.83 5.95 -0.07
CA LEU A 14 -9.73 4.58 0.44
C LEU A 14 -10.32 3.56 -0.55
N ILE A 15 -11.48 3.85 -1.14
CA ILE A 15 -12.09 3.00 -2.17
C ILE A 15 -11.20 2.92 -3.41
N ALA A 16 -10.61 4.03 -3.86
CA ALA A 16 -9.71 4.05 -5.02
C ALA A 16 -8.42 3.26 -4.78
N THR A 17 -7.93 3.17 -3.53
CA THR A 17 -6.72 2.41 -3.21
C THR A 17 -6.88 0.90 -3.34
N VAL A 18 -8.09 0.35 -3.20
CA VAL A 18 -8.32 -1.11 -3.31
C VAL A 18 -7.97 -1.68 -4.69
N PRO A 19 -8.59 -1.23 -5.80
CA PRO A 19 -8.25 -1.76 -7.12
C PRO A 19 -6.80 -1.46 -7.50
N ALA A 20 -6.23 -0.36 -7.02
CA ALA A 20 -4.82 -0.04 -7.22
C ALA A 20 -3.89 -1.02 -6.50
N ALA A 21 -4.17 -1.36 -5.24
CA ALA A 21 -3.42 -2.37 -4.49
C ALA A 21 -3.50 -3.75 -5.15
N LEU A 22 -4.70 -4.15 -5.61
CA LEU A 22 -4.88 -5.41 -6.34
C LEU A 22 -4.12 -5.43 -7.68
N LEU A 23 -4.12 -4.31 -8.42
CA LEU A 23 -3.34 -4.19 -9.65
C LEU A 23 -1.84 -4.35 -9.36
N MET A 24 -1.35 -3.68 -8.31
CA MET A 24 0.04 -3.79 -7.87
C MET A 24 0.42 -5.24 -7.52
N ASP A 25 -0.46 -5.95 -6.81
CA ASP A 25 -0.27 -7.36 -6.49
C ASP A 25 -0.21 -8.21 -7.78
N VAL A 26 -1.09 -7.98 -8.75
CA VAL A 26 -1.06 -8.70 -10.05
C VAL A 26 0.23 -8.42 -10.82
N GLU A 27 0.66 -7.17 -10.89
CA GLU A 27 1.88 -6.76 -11.59
C GLU A 27 3.12 -7.44 -11.03
N ILE A 28 3.23 -7.51 -9.70
CA ILE A 28 4.39 -8.12 -9.06
C ILE A 28 4.31 -9.65 -9.05
N PHE A 29 3.14 -10.23 -8.73
CA PHE A 29 3.03 -11.69 -8.58
C PHE A 29 2.78 -12.44 -9.87
N ALA A 30 1.90 -11.92 -10.74
CA ALA A 30 1.57 -12.58 -12.00
C ALA A 30 2.52 -12.17 -13.12
N TRP A 31 2.88 -10.88 -13.20
CA TRP A 31 3.74 -10.38 -14.28
C TRP A 31 5.22 -10.27 -13.91
N LYS A 32 5.57 -10.50 -12.64
CA LYS A 32 6.96 -10.51 -12.14
C LYS A 32 7.70 -9.20 -12.43
N LEU A 33 6.98 -8.08 -12.42
CA LEU A 33 7.59 -6.76 -12.51
C LEU A 33 8.37 -6.45 -11.23
N ASP A 34 9.43 -5.69 -11.37
CA ASP A 34 10.14 -5.08 -10.26
C ASP A 34 9.26 -4.01 -9.58
N PHE A 35 9.53 -3.74 -8.30
CA PHE A 35 8.71 -2.83 -7.51
C PHE A 35 8.69 -1.41 -8.08
N GLU A 36 9.82 -0.94 -8.63
CA GLU A 36 9.93 0.41 -9.18
C GLU A 36 9.04 0.58 -10.41
N THR A 37 8.99 -0.42 -11.31
CA THR A 37 8.09 -0.38 -12.46
C THR A 37 6.62 -0.56 -12.06
N ALA A 38 6.33 -1.47 -11.10
CA ALA A 38 4.97 -1.83 -10.68
C ALA A 38 4.25 -0.74 -9.87
N ILE A 39 4.92 0.33 -9.43
CA ILE A 39 4.26 1.37 -8.64
C ILE A 39 3.47 2.37 -9.50
N TYR A 40 3.89 2.60 -10.75
CA TYR A 40 3.34 3.66 -11.58
C TYR A 40 1.89 3.40 -12.06
N PRO A 41 1.52 2.20 -12.55
CA PRO A 41 0.16 1.97 -13.02
C PRO A 41 -0.90 2.05 -11.90
N PRO A 42 -0.69 1.49 -10.70
CA PRO A 42 -1.59 1.69 -9.56
C PRO A 42 -1.78 3.16 -9.18
N LEU A 43 -0.72 3.97 -9.18
CA LEU A 43 -0.81 5.41 -8.93
C LEU A 43 -1.66 6.11 -10.00
N GLY A 44 -1.44 5.78 -11.27
CA GLY A 44 -2.26 6.26 -12.38
C GLY A 44 -3.74 5.88 -12.22
N LEU A 45 -4.01 4.64 -11.80
CA LEU A 45 -5.37 4.16 -11.56
C LEU A 45 -6.06 4.93 -10.41
N ILE A 46 -5.38 5.18 -9.29
CA ILE A 46 -5.91 6.02 -8.20
C ILE A 46 -6.30 7.40 -8.75
N MET A 47 -5.41 8.03 -9.52
CA MET A 47 -5.66 9.35 -10.09
C MET A 47 -6.87 9.36 -11.02
N ILE A 48 -6.98 8.38 -11.93
CA ILE A 48 -8.13 8.24 -12.84
C ILE A 48 -9.42 8.07 -12.04
N LEU A 49 -9.44 7.19 -11.05
CA LEU A 49 -10.63 6.94 -10.22
C LEU A 49 -11.04 8.19 -9.44
N LEU A 50 -10.09 8.94 -8.88
CA LEU A 50 -10.37 10.17 -8.15
C LEU A 50 -10.87 11.31 -9.05
N ILE A 51 -10.39 11.39 -10.28
CA ILE A 51 -10.89 12.34 -11.28
C ILE A 51 -12.34 12.01 -11.66
N LEU A 52 -12.62 10.73 -11.92
CA LEU A 52 -13.92 10.27 -12.41
C LEU A 52 -14.99 10.06 -11.34
N LYS A 53 -14.63 10.08 -10.05
CA LYS A 53 -15.52 9.68 -8.93
C LYS A 53 -16.87 10.40 -8.88
N ASP A 54 -16.97 11.63 -9.37
CA ASP A 54 -18.17 12.46 -9.29
C ASP A 54 -18.99 12.50 -10.59
N VAL A 55 -18.58 11.76 -11.63
CA VAL A 55 -19.26 11.77 -12.93
C VAL A 55 -20.72 11.32 -12.83
N ARG A 56 -21.02 10.39 -11.91
CA ARG A 56 -22.38 9.89 -11.69
C ARG A 56 -23.19 10.91 -10.87
N LYS A 57 -23.82 11.86 -11.56
CA LYS A 57 -24.74 12.87 -10.99
C LYS A 57 -24.12 13.68 -9.83
N GLY A 58 -22.82 13.95 -9.88
CA GLY A 58 -22.14 14.70 -8.82
C GLY A 58 -22.00 13.94 -7.51
N GLN A 59 -22.16 12.61 -7.52
CA GLN A 59 -22.14 11.79 -6.32
C GLN A 59 -21.10 10.68 -6.41
N SER A 60 -20.00 10.86 -5.68
CA SER A 60 -19.03 9.81 -5.41
C SER A 60 -19.50 8.86 -4.29
N PRO A 61 -18.92 7.65 -4.17
CA PRO A 61 -19.28 6.71 -3.11
C PRO A 61 -19.18 7.31 -1.71
N GLY A 62 -18.10 8.04 -1.41
CA GLY A 62 -17.94 8.74 -0.14
C GLY A 62 -18.99 9.82 0.07
N LYS A 63 -19.34 10.59 -0.97
CA LYS A 63 -20.43 11.58 -0.88
C LYS A 63 -21.78 10.92 -0.69
N TYR A 64 -22.03 9.78 -1.30
CA TYR A 64 -23.23 8.98 -1.10
C TYR A 64 -23.40 8.60 0.38
N PHE A 65 -22.35 8.06 1.00
CA PHE A 65 -22.39 7.71 2.42
C PHE A 65 -22.55 8.93 3.33
N MET A 66 -21.91 10.05 2.98
CA MET A 66 -22.02 11.29 3.76
C MET A 66 -23.29 12.10 3.48
N GLY A 67 -24.14 11.65 2.55
CA GLY A 67 -25.36 12.34 2.13
C GLY A 67 -25.09 13.70 1.50
N LEU A 68 -24.05 13.78 0.68
CA LEU A 68 -23.66 14.96 -0.08
C LEU A 68 -23.88 14.72 -1.57
N VAL A 69 -24.10 15.80 -2.31
CA VAL A 69 -24.12 15.81 -3.77
C VAL A 69 -23.49 17.09 -4.28
N VAL A 70 -22.85 17.00 -5.43
CA VAL A 70 -22.32 18.16 -6.14
C VAL A 70 -23.35 18.60 -7.14
N GLU A 71 -23.85 19.81 -6.94
CA GLU A 71 -24.72 20.46 -7.90
C GLU A 71 -23.87 21.28 -8.87
N ASN A 72 -24.14 21.10 -10.16
CA ASN A 72 -23.55 21.90 -11.22
C ASN A 72 -24.65 22.76 -11.85
N LYS A 73 -24.47 24.08 -11.78
CA LYS A 73 -25.40 25.05 -12.37
C LYS A 73 -25.50 24.96 -13.90
N SER A 74 -24.49 24.40 -14.59
CA SER A 74 -24.50 24.23 -16.05
C SER A 74 -25.05 22.89 -16.54
N GLY A 75 -25.26 21.91 -15.64
CA GLY A 75 -25.73 20.56 -16.00
C GLY A 75 -24.74 19.68 -16.77
N GLN A 76 -23.53 20.16 -17.11
CA GLN A 76 -22.56 19.39 -17.89
C GLN A 76 -21.71 18.44 -17.02
N SER A 77 -21.64 17.15 -17.40
CA SER A 77 -20.82 16.15 -16.69
C SER A 77 -19.32 16.41 -16.77
N ALA A 78 -18.85 17.08 -17.83
CA ALA A 78 -17.44 17.44 -18.01
C ALA A 78 -16.94 18.36 -16.87
N ASN A 79 -17.81 19.18 -16.29
CA ASN A 79 -17.45 20.05 -15.17
C ASN A 79 -17.08 19.24 -13.93
N PHE A 80 -17.65 18.06 -13.69
CA PHE A 80 -17.25 17.22 -12.56
C PHE A 80 -15.84 16.68 -12.71
N ILE A 81 -15.45 16.33 -13.94
CA ILE A 81 -14.09 15.86 -14.28
C ILE A 81 -13.11 17.02 -14.11
N LEU A 82 -13.35 18.15 -14.77
CA LEU A 82 -12.50 19.35 -14.69
C LEU A 82 -12.31 19.81 -13.24
N ARG A 83 -13.38 19.77 -12.45
CA ARG A 83 -13.35 20.08 -11.02
C ARG A 83 -12.42 19.15 -10.24
N ASN A 84 -12.36 17.87 -10.58
CA ASN A 84 -11.51 16.91 -9.88
C ASN A 84 -10.08 16.85 -10.42
N ILE A 85 -9.82 17.34 -11.64
CA ILE A 85 -8.45 17.51 -12.16
C ILE A 85 -7.64 18.44 -11.25
N SER A 86 -8.28 19.42 -10.59
CA SER A 86 -7.60 20.28 -9.61
C SER A 86 -6.90 19.50 -8.50
N LEU A 87 -7.34 18.27 -8.20
CA LEU A 87 -6.74 17.39 -7.18
C LEU A 87 -5.29 17.01 -7.49
N LEU A 88 -4.87 17.09 -8.76
CA LEU A 88 -3.47 16.93 -9.16
C LEU A 88 -2.58 17.98 -8.49
N LEU A 89 -3.13 19.14 -8.16
CA LEU A 89 -2.46 20.26 -7.51
C LEU A 89 -2.80 20.31 -6.01
N LEU A 90 -2.84 19.14 -5.36
CA LEU A 90 -3.23 18.97 -3.94
C LEU A 90 -2.66 20.04 -2.98
N PRO A 91 -1.35 20.39 -3.01
CA PRO A 91 -0.82 21.43 -2.12
C PRO A 91 -1.44 22.81 -2.37
N VAL A 92 -1.61 23.17 -3.64
CA VAL A 92 -2.22 24.43 -4.06
C VAL A 92 -3.70 24.44 -3.71
N GLU A 93 -4.40 23.32 -3.93
CA GLU A 93 -5.80 23.18 -3.61
C GLU A 93 -6.05 23.24 -2.09
N GLY A 94 -5.15 22.67 -1.28
CA GLY A 94 -5.17 22.80 0.17
C GLY A 94 -5.00 24.24 0.63
N PHE A 95 -4.07 24.98 0.03
CA PHE A 95 -3.89 26.40 0.32
C PHE A 95 -5.12 27.24 -0.04
N ILE A 96 -5.67 27.05 -1.25
CA ILE A 96 -6.89 27.73 -1.69
C ILE A 96 -8.06 27.39 -0.77
N TRP A 97 -8.18 26.13 -0.37
CA TRP A 97 -9.25 25.71 0.53
C TRP A 97 -9.15 26.36 1.91
N LEU A 98 -7.93 26.54 2.45
CA LEU A 98 -7.70 27.26 3.71
C LEU A 98 -8.05 28.75 3.62
N VAL A 99 -7.87 29.38 2.45
CA VAL A 99 -8.12 30.82 2.27
C VAL A 99 -9.57 31.12 1.92
N PHE A 100 -10.20 30.30 1.08
CA PHE A 100 -11.51 30.61 0.47
C PHE A 100 -12.66 29.72 0.95
N ASP A 101 -12.41 28.77 1.86
CA ASP A 101 -13.35 27.74 2.32
C ASP A 101 -14.00 26.90 1.17
N LYS A 102 -13.46 27.04 -0.04
CA LYS A 102 -13.90 26.39 -1.27
C LYS A 102 -12.70 25.79 -1.99
N ARG A 103 -12.94 24.68 -2.67
CA ARG A 103 -11.91 24.04 -3.49
C ARG A 103 -11.69 24.86 -4.76
N MET A 104 -10.46 24.85 -5.26
CA MET A 104 -10.11 25.49 -6.53
C MET A 104 -11.03 25.02 -7.67
N GLY A 105 -11.26 23.71 -7.77
CA GLY A 105 -12.19 23.16 -8.76
C GLY A 105 -13.62 23.67 -8.61
N ASP A 106 -14.12 23.85 -7.38
CA ASP A 106 -15.49 24.36 -7.16
C ASP A 106 -15.63 25.81 -7.65
N ILE A 107 -14.58 26.62 -7.48
CA ILE A 107 -14.53 28.01 -7.96
C ILE A 107 -14.49 28.04 -9.51
N LEU A 108 -13.59 27.26 -10.12
CA LEU A 108 -13.39 27.22 -11.57
C LEU A 108 -14.63 26.69 -12.31
N CYS A 109 -15.25 25.64 -11.78
CA CYS A 109 -16.39 24.97 -12.41
C CYS A 109 -17.75 25.48 -11.93
N ARG A 110 -17.78 26.48 -11.04
CA ARG A 110 -19.00 27.05 -10.44
C ARG A 110 -19.93 25.98 -9.84
N THR A 111 -19.35 24.98 -9.19
CA THR A 111 -20.08 23.89 -8.55
C THR A 111 -20.24 24.14 -7.06
N GLU A 112 -21.29 23.57 -6.47
CA GLU A 112 -21.57 23.66 -5.04
C GLU A 112 -21.87 22.28 -4.47
N VAL A 113 -21.46 22.05 -3.22
CA VAL A 113 -21.73 20.78 -2.54
C VAL A 113 -22.84 21.00 -1.52
N ILE A 114 -23.99 20.42 -1.81
CA ILE A 114 -25.22 20.51 -1.00
C ILE A 114 -25.48 19.20 -0.25
N ALA A 115 -26.32 19.26 0.77
CA ALA A 115 -26.81 18.08 1.46
C ALA A 115 -27.93 17.42 0.64
N ALA A 116 -27.90 16.10 0.50
CA ALA A 116 -29.00 15.33 -0.09
C ALA A 116 -30.07 15.03 0.98
N GLU A 117 -31.35 15.05 0.62
CA GLU A 117 -32.45 14.64 1.50
C GLU A 117 -32.30 13.15 1.89
N GLN A 118 -32.43 12.82 3.19
CA GLN A 118 -31.87 11.59 3.79
C GLN A 118 -32.91 10.58 4.30
N THR A 119 -32.55 9.29 4.24
CA THR A 119 -32.99 8.23 5.17
C THR A 119 -31.79 7.76 6.01
N THR A 120 -31.93 7.74 7.34
CA THR A 120 -30.81 8.07 8.25
C THR A 120 -30.14 6.90 8.98
N ILE A 121 -30.65 5.67 8.92
CA ILE A 121 -30.27 4.65 9.94
C ILE A 121 -29.55 3.39 9.40
N LYS A 122 -29.65 3.04 8.11
CA LYS A 122 -28.97 1.84 7.55
C LYS A 122 -27.54 2.06 7.02
N ARG A 123 -27.14 3.30 6.78
CA ARG A 123 -25.85 3.61 6.11
C ARG A 123 -24.62 3.51 7.00
N SER A 124 -24.74 3.67 8.33
CA SER A 124 -23.56 3.70 9.22
C SER A 124 -22.92 2.32 9.42
N THR A 125 -23.74 1.27 9.54
CA THR A 125 -23.27 -0.12 9.63
C THR A 125 -22.70 -0.61 8.30
N GLU A 126 -23.34 -0.27 7.18
CA GLU A 126 -22.83 -0.56 5.82
C GLU A 126 -21.49 0.16 5.56
N LEU A 127 -21.36 1.41 5.99
CA LEU A 127 -20.11 2.17 5.90
C LEU A 127 -18.99 1.50 6.70
N LEU A 128 -19.26 1.15 7.97
CA LEU A 128 -18.27 0.50 8.83
C LEU A 128 -17.83 -0.85 8.26
N ALA A 129 -18.77 -1.66 7.78
CA ALA A 129 -18.46 -2.93 7.11
C ALA A 129 -17.61 -2.71 5.84
N GLY A 130 -17.96 -1.72 5.02
CA GLY A 130 -17.18 -1.35 3.82
C GLY A 130 -15.76 -0.90 4.16
N ILE A 131 -15.61 -0.01 5.14
CA ILE A 131 -14.29 0.44 5.62
C ILE A 131 -13.48 -0.73 6.14
N PHE A 132 -14.09 -1.62 6.92
CA PHE A 132 -13.40 -2.81 7.44
C PHE A 132 -12.88 -3.71 6.33
N VAL A 133 -13.70 -4.02 5.32
CA VAL A 133 -13.29 -4.83 4.16
C VAL A 133 -12.14 -4.17 3.42
N ILE A 134 -12.19 -2.86 3.22
CA ILE A 134 -11.13 -2.12 2.53
C ILE A 134 -9.83 -2.17 3.34
N LEU A 135 -9.89 -1.90 4.65
CA LEU A 135 -8.72 -1.98 5.53
C LEU A 135 -8.12 -3.39 5.57
N LEU A 136 -8.96 -4.43 5.54
CA LEU A 136 -8.51 -5.81 5.46
C LEU A 136 -7.76 -6.09 4.15
N VAL A 137 -8.30 -5.65 3.00
CA VAL A 137 -7.62 -5.80 1.70
C VAL A 137 -6.28 -5.06 1.70
N LEU A 138 -6.26 -3.81 2.17
CA LEU A 138 -5.02 -3.02 2.25
C LEU A 138 -3.99 -3.68 3.18
N TYR A 139 -4.41 -4.19 4.33
CA TYR A 139 -3.53 -4.91 5.25
C TYR A 139 -2.90 -6.14 4.57
N LEU A 140 -3.70 -6.95 3.87
CA LEU A 140 -3.20 -8.13 3.16
C LEU A 140 -2.21 -7.74 2.05
N SER A 141 -2.53 -6.75 1.21
CA SER A 141 -1.62 -6.27 0.17
C SER A 141 -0.31 -5.71 0.75
N VAL A 142 -0.35 -4.90 1.81
CA VAL A 142 0.86 -4.37 2.45
C VAL A 142 1.76 -5.49 2.99
N THR A 143 1.18 -6.50 3.64
CA THR A 143 1.98 -7.64 4.15
C THR A 143 2.63 -8.44 3.03
N ASN A 144 1.96 -8.58 1.88
CA ASN A 144 2.53 -9.23 0.69
C ASN A 144 3.67 -8.42 0.08
N LEU A 145 3.47 -7.10 -0.10
CA LEU A 145 4.48 -6.18 -0.64
C LEU A 145 5.73 -6.10 0.24
N LEU A 146 5.57 -6.04 1.57
CA LEU A 146 6.70 -6.05 2.51
C LEU A 146 7.52 -7.33 2.38
N GLY A 147 6.87 -8.49 2.27
CA GLY A 147 7.55 -9.77 2.05
C GLY A 147 8.37 -9.79 0.75
N LEU A 148 7.86 -9.19 -0.33
CA LEU A 148 8.54 -9.07 -1.62
C LEU A 148 9.71 -8.10 -1.58
N TYR A 149 9.50 -6.89 -1.07
CA TYR A 149 10.53 -5.87 -0.96
C TYR A 149 11.74 -6.41 -0.18
N ILE A 150 11.49 -7.16 0.88
CA ILE A 150 12.51 -7.87 1.64
C ILE A 150 13.24 -8.92 0.79
N ARG A 151 12.51 -9.73 0.02
CA ARG A 151 13.07 -10.82 -0.80
C ARG A 151 13.94 -10.34 -1.95
N GLN A 152 13.69 -9.13 -2.46
CA GLN A 152 14.49 -8.51 -3.52
C GLN A 152 15.82 -7.94 -3.01
N LYS A 153 16.02 -7.80 -1.69
CA LYS A 153 17.27 -7.29 -1.16
C LYS A 153 18.42 -8.29 -1.31
N GLN A 154 19.60 -7.80 -1.67
CA GLN A 154 20.80 -8.62 -1.86
C GLN A 154 21.13 -9.47 -0.64
N GLU A 155 21.01 -8.91 0.57
CA GLU A 155 21.23 -9.63 1.82
C GLU A 155 20.27 -10.81 2.00
N TYR A 156 19.02 -10.70 1.54
CA TYR A 156 18.07 -11.82 1.58
C TYR A 156 18.42 -12.88 0.55
N ILE A 157 18.72 -12.47 -0.69
CA ILE A 157 19.08 -13.40 -1.79
C ILE A 157 20.30 -14.24 -1.39
N LEU A 158 21.32 -13.60 -0.81
CA LEU A 158 22.51 -14.28 -0.31
C LEU A 158 22.18 -15.26 0.82
N THR A 159 21.30 -14.84 1.74
CA THR A 159 20.84 -15.67 2.85
C THR A 159 20.07 -16.89 2.37
N GLU A 160 19.21 -16.71 1.37
CA GLU A 160 18.46 -17.79 0.74
C GLU A 160 19.41 -18.78 0.07
N ALA A 161 20.33 -18.30 -0.76
CA ALA A 161 21.36 -19.14 -1.38
C ALA A 161 22.19 -19.92 -0.34
N PHE A 162 22.57 -19.28 0.77
CA PHE A 162 23.28 -19.93 1.88
C PHE A 162 22.45 -21.02 2.56
N VAL A 163 21.20 -20.75 2.90
CA VAL A 163 20.31 -21.71 3.59
C VAL A 163 20.04 -22.93 2.72
N PHE A 164 19.73 -22.72 1.44
CA PHE A 164 19.47 -23.82 0.52
C PHE A 164 20.76 -24.60 0.18
N GLY A 165 21.92 -23.96 0.16
CA GLY A 165 23.21 -24.60 -0.15
C GLY A 165 23.93 -25.25 1.05
N SER A 166 23.55 -24.94 2.29
CA SER A 166 24.27 -25.39 3.48
C SER A 166 23.93 -26.85 3.84
N LYS A 167 24.93 -27.74 3.69
CA LYS A 167 24.82 -29.14 4.12
C LYS A 167 24.52 -29.27 5.62
N ALA A 168 25.15 -28.44 6.44
CA ALA A 168 24.94 -28.48 7.89
C ALA A 168 23.50 -28.12 8.29
N ILE A 169 22.85 -27.19 7.57
CA ILE A 169 21.43 -26.90 7.77
C ILE A 169 20.58 -28.10 7.33
N GLN A 170 20.89 -28.67 6.15
CA GLN A 170 20.16 -29.82 5.60
C GLN A 170 20.31 -31.10 6.42
N GLU A 171 21.43 -31.32 7.13
CA GLU A 171 21.61 -32.46 8.02
C GLU A 171 20.51 -32.50 9.08
N LYS A 172 20.21 -31.33 9.67
CA LYS A 172 19.17 -31.14 10.68
C LYS A 172 17.77 -31.08 10.07
N THR A 173 17.52 -30.15 9.14
CA THR A 173 16.16 -29.91 8.62
C THR A 173 15.73 -30.93 7.55
N GLY A 174 16.65 -31.72 7.01
CA GLY A 174 16.48 -32.37 5.71
C GLY A 174 16.57 -31.34 4.58
N GLU A 175 16.22 -31.77 3.36
CA GLU A 175 16.08 -30.88 2.21
C GLU A 175 15.16 -29.69 2.57
N VAL A 176 15.66 -28.48 2.34
CA VAL A 176 14.92 -27.25 2.62
C VAL A 176 13.82 -27.11 1.57
N ILE A 177 12.56 -27.09 2.02
CA ILE A 177 11.39 -26.93 1.16
C ILE A 177 11.16 -25.45 0.87
N LYS A 178 11.21 -24.61 1.91
CA LYS A 178 11.04 -23.16 1.79
C LYS A 178 11.55 -22.41 3.01
N MET A 179 11.80 -21.12 2.83
CA MET A 179 12.00 -20.17 3.92
C MET A 179 10.72 -19.40 4.25
N GLY A 180 10.65 -18.84 5.46
CA GLY A 180 9.57 -17.98 5.92
C GLY A 180 9.37 -16.77 5.00
N LYS A 181 8.13 -16.26 4.95
CA LYS A 181 7.79 -15.13 4.07
C LYS A 181 8.37 -13.81 4.56
N ILE A 182 8.39 -13.59 5.88
CA ILE A 182 8.81 -12.33 6.50
C ILE A 182 9.86 -12.66 7.57
N PRO A 183 11.15 -12.51 7.27
CA PRO A 183 12.19 -12.59 8.28
C PRO A 183 12.22 -11.33 9.16
N ARG A 184 12.81 -11.42 10.35
CA ARG A 184 13.14 -10.25 11.17
C ARG A 184 14.52 -9.74 10.81
N TYR A 185 14.60 -8.44 10.55
CA TYR A 185 15.84 -7.76 10.20
C TYR A 185 16.30 -6.86 11.34
N ASN A 186 17.59 -6.94 11.67
CA ASN A 186 18.26 -5.94 12.48
C ASN A 186 19.55 -5.52 11.79
N ILE A 187 19.64 -4.23 11.45
CA ILE A 187 20.81 -3.63 10.80
C ILE A 187 21.53 -2.80 11.86
N SER A 188 22.83 -3.04 12.01
CA SER A 188 23.68 -2.27 12.90
C SER A 188 24.96 -1.87 12.20
N LYS A 189 25.57 -0.75 12.63
CA LYS A 189 26.90 -0.35 12.19
C LYS A 189 27.84 -0.43 13.38
N ARG A 190 28.94 -1.14 13.24
CA ARG A 190 30.03 -1.19 14.22
C ARG A 190 31.36 -1.13 13.46
N ASP A 191 32.30 -0.37 13.99
CA ASP A 191 33.67 -0.29 13.45
C ASP A 191 33.74 0.04 11.94
N GLY A 192 32.83 0.90 11.47
CA GLY A 192 32.73 1.30 10.06
C GLY A 192 32.06 0.26 9.14
N GLN A 193 31.80 -0.96 9.63
CA GLN A 193 31.15 -2.03 8.87
C GLN A 193 29.65 -2.09 9.16
N THR A 194 28.86 -2.47 8.15
CA THR A 194 27.42 -2.70 8.31
C THR A 194 27.18 -4.18 8.55
N HIS A 195 26.56 -4.51 9.67
CA HIS A 195 26.16 -5.87 10.04
C HIS A 195 24.65 -6.01 9.95
N VAL A 196 24.20 -7.15 9.43
CA VAL A 196 22.78 -7.49 9.33
C VAL A 196 22.55 -8.82 10.03
N ARG A 197 21.60 -8.84 10.94
CA ARG A 197 21.06 -10.05 11.55
C ARG A 197 19.70 -10.34 10.92
N ILE A 198 19.56 -11.52 10.34
CA ILE A 198 18.33 -12.00 9.70
C ILE A 198 17.83 -13.19 10.49
N GLU A 199 16.66 -13.08 11.10
CA GLU A 199 15.98 -14.20 11.74
C GLU A 199 14.90 -14.72 10.80
N THR A 200 14.94 -16.01 10.49
CA THR A 200 14.01 -16.62 9.53
C THR A 200 13.67 -18.04 9.91
N LYS A 201 12.43 -18.44 9.61
CA LYS A 201 11.99 -19.83 9.77
C LYS A 201 12.32 -20.61 8.51
N VAL A 202 12.96 -21.76 8.66
CA VAL A 202 13.25 -22.70 7.60
C VAL A 202 12.34 -23.91 7.75
N TYR A 203 11.68 -24.28 6.65
CA TYR A 203 10.81 -25.44 6.59
C TYR A 203 11.52 -26.53 5.80
N GLY A 204 11.95 -27.60 6.47
CA GLY A 204 12.60 -28.74 5.85
C GLY A 204 11.75 -30.00 5.87
N LYS A 205 12.19 -31.03 5.14
CA LYS A 205 11.50 -32.33 5.07
C LYS A 205 11.48 -33.10 6.39
N LYS A 206 12.52 -32.98 7.22
CA LYS A 206 12.62 -33.66 8.53
C LYS A 206 11.97 -32.83 9.63
N GLU A 207 12.45 -31.60 9.79
CA GLU A 207 11.93 -30.67 10.79
C GLU A 207 12.05 -29.22 10.35
N ASN A 208 11.31 -28.36 11.03
CA ASN A 208 11.38 -26.91 10.86
C ASN A 208 12.37 -26.33 11.87
N ALA A 209 13.16 -25.34 11.45
CA ALA A 209 14.13 -24.68 12.31
C ALA A 209 13.98 -23.16 12.24
N ASP A 210 14.15 -22.48 13.36
CA ASP A 210 14.32 -21.03 13.41
C ASP A 210 15.81 -20.73 13.34
N LEU A 211 16.23 -19.93 12.35
CA LEU A 211 17.63 -19.58 12.10
C LEU A 211 17.86 -18.09 12.33
N ILE A 212 19.05 -17.77 12.86
CA ILE A 212 19.60 -16.42 12.96
C ILE A 212 20.88 -16.40 12.12
N ILE A 213 20.90 -15.59 11.07
CA ILE A 213 22.00 -15.52 10.12
C ILE A 213 22.63 -14.13 10.21
N PHE A 214 23.96 -14.10 10.30
CA PHE A 214 24.74 -12.89 10.47
C PHE A 214 25.48 -12.58 9.17
N LEU A 215 25.24 -11.39 8.62
CA LEU A 215 25.90 -10.89 7.43
C LEU A 215 26.70 -9.64 7.77
N THR A 216 27.80 -9.43 7.04
CA THR A 216 28.59 -8.20 7.11
C THR A 216 28.87 -7.68 5.71
N LYS A 217 28.77 -6.37 5.54
CA LYS A 217 29.09 -5.67 4.30
C LYS A 217 30.58 -5.34 4.29
N LYS A 218 31.33 -5.92 3.34
CA LYS A 218 32.76 -5.67 3.16
C LYS A 218 33.03 -4.29 2.55
N GLU A 219 34.27 -3.82 2.68
CA GLU A 219 34.79 -2.71 1.88
C GLU A 219 34.70 -3.10 0.39
N GLY A 220 33.99 -2.31 -0.41
CA GLY A 220 33.57 -2.68 -1.78
C GLY A 220 32.07 -2.93 -1.91
N GLY A 221 31.35 -3.06 -0.79
CA GLY A 221 29.89 -3.08 -0.75
C GLY A 221 29.25 -4.46 -0.89
N GLU A 222 30.04 -5.53 -1.02
CA GLU A 222 29.57 -6.91 -1.08
C GLU A 222 29.14 -7.43 0.30
N TRP A 223 28.02 -8.14 0.34
CA TRP A 223 27.55 -8.84 1.54
C TRP A 223 28.19 -10.22 1.64
N VAL A 224 28.57 -10.61 2.85
CA VAL A 224 29.10 -11.95 3.14
C VAL A 224 28.45 -12.50 4.40
N VAL A 225 28.05 -13.78 4.35
CA VAL A 225 27.58 -14.53 5.52
C VAL A 225 28.78 -14.82 6.41
N GLN A 226 28.73 -14.31 7.65
CA GLN A 226 29.77 -14.52 8.65
C GLN A 226 29.52 -15.78 9.47
N ASP A 227 28.28 -15.95 9.94
CA ASP A 227 27.90 -17.03 10.85
C ASP A 227 26.38 -17.28 10.80
N TYR A 228 25.94 -18.41 11.32
CA TYR A 228 24.54 -18.72 11.56
C TYR A 228 24.35 -19.52 12.85
N LYS A 229 23.20 -19.35 13.49
CA LYS A 229 22.82 -20.07 14.71
C LYS A 229 21.37 -20.52 14.63
N TYR A 230 21.05 -21.62 15.29
CA TYR A 230 19.67 -21.99 15.56
C TYR A 230 19.14 -21.10 16.70
N ALA A 231 17.96 -20.51 16.53
CA ALA A 231 17.30 -19.83 17.63
C ALA A 231 16.84 -20.88 18.65
N GLU A 232 17.35 -20.78 19.87
CA GLU A 232 16.83 -21.55 21.00
C GLU A 232 15.44 -21.01 21.35
N LYS A 233 14.49 -21.92 21.60
CA LYS A 233 13.13 -21.59 22.03
C LYS A 233 13.06 -21.40 23.53
#